data_AF-A0A2G9T981-F1
#
_entry.id   AF-A0A2G9T981-F1
#
_cell.length_a   1.000
_cell.length_b   1.000
_cell.length_c   1.000
_cell.angle_alpha   90.00
_cell.angle_beta   90.00
_cell.angle_gamma   90.00
#
_symmetry.space_group_name_H-M   'P 1'
#
loop_
_entity.id
_entity.type
_entity.pdbx_description
1 polymer ?
#
loop_
_entity_poly.entity_id
_entity_poly.type
_entity_poly.pdbx_seq_one_letter_code
_entity_poly.pdbx_strand_id
1 'polypeptide(L)'
;KRLQESVQLLQDYQKGVAKATDQELWRAQKIKQAILHPDTGEKVLPPFRMSGFVPFGWITVTGMLLPNPSWPTLLFWQWMNQSHNACVNYANRNATQ
;
A
#
# COMPACT_ATOMS: atom_id res chain seq x y z
N LYS A 1 -9.64 12.88 0.33
CA LYS A 1 -9.22 14.28 0.54
C LYS A 1 -7.77 14.53 0.14
N ARG A 2 -6.74 14.34 1.00
CA ARG A 2 -5.32 14.64 0.62
C ARG A 2 -4.80 14.00 -0.67
N LEU A 3 -5.19 12.75 -0.95
CA LEU A 3 -4.85 12.09 -2.22
C LEU A 3 -5.47 12.79 -3.43
N GLN A 4 -6.76 13.14 -3.36
CA GLN A 4 -7.47 13.78 -4.46
C GLN A 4 -6.90 15.17 -4.72
N GLU A 5 -6.61 15.94 -3.67
CA GLU A 5 -5.92 17.23 -3.76
C GLU A 5 -4.53 17.09 -4.40
N SER A 6 -3.77 16.06 -4.04
CA SER A 6 -2.45 15.78 -4.63
C SER A 6 -2.56 15.39 -6.11
N VAL A 7 -3.56 14.58 -6.48
CA VAL A 7 -3.80 14.18 -7.87
C VAL A 7 -4.22 15.39 -8.71
N GLN A 8 -5.13 16.22 -8.18
CA GLN A 8 -5.62 17.41 -8.85
C GLN A 8 -4.50 18.45 -9.04
N LEU A 9 -3.66 18.70 -8.03
CA LEU A 9 -2.50 19.58 -8.14
C LEU A 9 -1.54 19.13 -9.26
N LEU A 10 -1.25 17.83 -9.36
CA LEU A 10 -0.39 17.30 -10.41
C LEU A 10 -1.03 17.42 -11.81
N GLN A 11 -2.34 17.21 -11.92
CA GLN A 11 -3.07 17.36 -13.18
C GLN A 11 -3.12 18.83 -13.63
N ASP A 12 -3.39 19.75 -12.70
CA ASP A 12 -3.48 21.18 -12.99
C ASP A 12 -2.10 21.77 -13.33
N TYR A 13 -1.04 21.27 -12.70
CA TYR A 13 0.34 21.60 -13.07
C TYR A 13 0.69 21.08 -14.47
N GLN A 14 0.34 19.83 -14.81
CA GLN A 14 0.54 19.28 -16.16
C GLN A 14 -0.20 20.06 -17.25
N LYS A 15 -1.38 20.61 -16.94
CA LYS A 15 -2.17 21.45 -17.84
C LYS A 15 -1.68 22.91 -17.91
N GLY A 16 -0.65 23.28 -17.14
CA GLY A 16 -0.12 24.65 -17.06
C GLY A 16 -1.03 25.63 -16.32
N VAL A 17 -2.04 25.14 -15.59
CA VAL A 17 -3.03 25.97 -14.87
C VAL A 17 -2.53 26.35 -13.47
N ALA A 18 -1.84 25.42 -12.79
CA ALA A 18 -1.33 25.65 -11.45
C ALA A 18 0.17 26.02 -11.47
N LYS A 19 0.55 27.06 -10.72
CA LYS A 19 1.94 27.30 -10.32
C LYS A 19 2.13 26.72 -8.93
N ALA A 20 2.92 25.67 -8.83
CA ALA A 20 3.33 25.05 -7.58
C ALA A 20 4.86 25.01 -7.51
N THR A 21 5.40 25.02 -6.30
CA THR A 21 6.84 24.84 -6.09
C THR A 21 7.25 23.38 -6.34
N ASP A 22 8.51 23.15 -6.71
CA ASP A 22 9.05 21.80 -6.88
C ASP A 22 8.83 20.93 -5.64
N GLN A 23 8.92 21.52 -4.45
CA GLN A 23 8.69 20.81 -3.19
C GLN A 23 7.24 20.32 -3.03
N GLU A 24 6.26 21.12 -3.44
CA GLU A 24 4.84 20.77 -3.39
C GLU A 24 4.51 19.67 -4.40
N LEU A 25 5.07 19.76 -5.61
CA LEU A 25 4.93 18.73 -6.64
C LEU A 25 5.54 17.41 -6.19
N TRP A 26 6.75 17.44 -5.61
CA TRP A 26 7.37 16.24 -5.08
C TRP A 26 6.55 15.59 -3.98
N ARG A 27 5.99 16.41 -3.08
CA ARG A 27 5.13 15.92 -2.01
C ARG A 27 3.85 15.28 -2.56
N ALA A 28 3.21 15.91 -3.53
CA ALA A 28 2.00 15.40 -4.18
C ALA A 28 2.28 14.09 -4.93
N GLN A 29 3.41 13.99 -5.64
CA GLN A 29 3.84 12.79 -6.34
C GLN A 29 4.11 11.64 -5.37
N LYS A 30 4.78 11.91 -4.24
CA LYS A 30 5.00 10.92 -3.19
C LYS A 30 3.69 10.39 -2.61
N ILE A 31 2.69 11.25 -2.38
CA ILE A 31 1.37 10.84 -1.90
C ILE A 31 0.64 10.00 -2.95
N LYS A 32 0.69 10.39 -4.23
CA LYS A 32 0.10 9.63 -5.34
C LYS A 32 0.71 8.24 -5.41
N GLN A 33 2.03 8.13 -5.49
CA GLN A 33 2.76 6.87 -5.61
C GLN A 33 2.62 5.96 -4.38
N ALA A 34 2.45 6.53 -3.18
CA ALA A 34 2.28 5.74 -1.96
C ALA A 34 0.88 5.11 -1.81
N ILE A 35 -0.10 5.52 -2.62
CA ILE A 35 -1.51 5.13 -2.43
C ILE A 35 -2.11 4.51 -3.68
N LEU A 36 -1.75 5.01 -4.86
CA LEU A 36 -2.23 4.52 -6.14
C LEU A 36 -1.22 3.55 -6.74
N HIS A 37 -1.72 2.48 -7.34
CA HIS A 37 -0.90 1.57 -8.13
C HIS A 37 -0.29 2.33 -9.32
N PRO A 38 1.01 2.18 -9.61
CA PRO A 38 1.69 2.92 -10.67
C PRO A 38 1.08 2.66 -12.05
N ASP A 39 0.72 1.39 -12.34
CA ASP A 39 0.22 0.99 -13.65
C ASP A 39 -1.31 1.15 -13.82
N THR A 40 -2.12 0.71 -12.85
CA THR A 40 -3.59 0.74 -12.97
C THR A 40 -4.20 2.06 -12.50
N GLY A 41 -3.48 2.87 -11.71
CA GLY A 41 -4.02 4.06 -11.08
C GLY A 41 -5.05 3.79 -9.98
N GLU A 42 -5.31 2.53 -9.63
CA GLU A 42 -6.27 2.16 -8.60
C GLU A 42 -5.71 2.31 -7.19
N LYS A 43 -6.61 2.54 -6.23
CA LYS A 43 -6.21 2.73 -4.83
C LYS A 43 -5.87 1.38 -4.19
N VAL A 44 -4.60 1.22 -3.82
CA VAL A 44 -4.15 0.05 -3.04
C VAL A 44 -4.66 0.17 -1.60
N LEU A 45 -5.28 -0.90 -1.10
CA LEU A 45 -5.76 -0.96 0.28
C LEU A 45 -4.58 -0.83 1.26
N PRO A 46 -4.73 -0.09 2.37
CA PRO A 46 -3.65 0.14 3.33
C PRO A 46 -2.86 -1.11 3.79
N PRO A 47 -3.49 -2.27 4.12
CA PRO A 47 -2.74 -3.46 4.53
C PRO A 47 -1.91 -4.10 3.42
N PHE A 48 -2.21 -3.81 2.15
CA PHE A 48 -1.52 -4.41 1.01
C PHE A 48 -0.57 -3.44 0.31
N ARG A 49 -0.40 -2.23 0.84
CA ARG A 49 0.67 -1.32 0.37
C ARG A 49 2.01 -1.85 0.83
N MET A 50 3.08 -1.58 0.08
CA MET A 50 4.44 -1.86 0.54
C MET A 50 4.74 -1.29 1.94
N SER A 51 4.22 -0.11 2.27
CA SER A 51 4.36 0.47 3.62
C SER A 51 3.53 -0.24 4.70
N GLY A 52 2.49 -0.98 4.31
CA GLY A 52 1.67 -1.81 5.21
C GLY A 52 2.28 -3.18 5.48
N PHE A 53 3.17 -3.70 4.62
CA PHE A 53 3.73 -5.04 4.77
C PHE A 53 4.35 -5.29 6.15
N VAL A 54 5.18 -4.37 6.63
CA VAL A 54 5.85 -4.49 7.93
C VAL A 54 4.88 -4.42 9.11
N PRO A 55 4.03 -3.37 9.27
CA PRO A 55 3.14 -3.28 10.43
C PRO A 55 2.06 -4.37 10.46
N PHE A 56 1.52 -4.78 9.31
CA PHE A 56 0.50 -5.84 9.27
C PHE A 56 1.11 -7.24 9.36
N GLY A 57 2.26 -7.49 8.72
CA GLY A 57 3.00 -8.74 8.86
C GLY A 57 3.52 -8.95 10.28
N TRP A 58 3.93 -7.89 10.98
CA TRP A 58 4.36 -7.94 12.38
C TRP A 58 3.28 -8.52 13.32
N ILE A 59 2.01 -8.15 13.10
CA ILE A 59 0.88 -8.68 13.88
C ILE A 59 0.78 -10.20 13.70
N THR A 60 0.86 -10.67 12.46
CA THR A 60 0.79 -12.09 12.12
C THR A 60 1.96 -12.88 12.72
N VAL A 61 3.20 -12.37 12.58
CA VAL A 61 4.41 -13.02 13.13
C VAL A 61 4.36 -13.06 14.66
N THR A 62 3.92 -11.98 15.31
CA THR A 62 3.74 -11.95 16.77
C THR A 62 2.73 -13.01 17.22
N GLY A 63 1.63 -13.19 16.48
CA GLY A 63 0.65 -14.25 16.73
C GLY A 63 1.23 -15.66 16.62
N MET A 64 2.16 -15.87 15.68
CA MET A 64 2.88 -17.15 15.50
C MET A 64 3.87 -17.44 16.62
N LEU A 65 4.40 -16.42 17.30
CA LEU A 65 5.39 -16.55 18.38
C LEU A 65 4.78 -16.74 19.77
N LEU A 66 3.45 -16.75 19.89
CA LEU A 66 2.78 -16.99 21.17
C LEU A 66 3.10 -18.40 21.70
N PRO A 67 3.41 -18.55 23.00
CA PRO A 67 3.77 -19.84 23.58
C PRO A 67 2.55 -20.78 23.67
N ASN A 68 2.80 -22.08 23.58
CA ASN A 68 1.78 -23.15 23.65
C ASN A 68 0.60 -22.96 22.67
N PRO A 69 0.86 -22.78 21.36
CA PRO A 69 -0.22 -22.66 20.38
C PRO A 69 -0.99 -23.98 20.28
N SER A 70 -2.32 -23.89 20.26
CA SER A 70 -3.15 -25.02 19.87
C SER A 70 -3.06 -25.26 18.35
N TRP A 71 -3.36 -26.48 17.90
CA TRP A 71 -3.39 -26.83 16.47
C TRP A 71 -4.24 -25.87 15.61
N PRO A 72 -5.46 -25.46 16.02
CA PRO A 72 -6.24 -24.47 15.27
C PRO A 72 -5.56 -23.10 15.18
N THR A 73 -4.92 -22.65 16.26
CA THR A 73 -4.20 -21.38 16.29
C THR A 73 -3.02 -21.37 15.32
N LEU A 74 -2.27 -22.47 15.23
CA LEU A 74 -1.18 -22.61 14.28
C LEU A 74 -1.67 -22.52 12.83
N LEU A 75 -2.74 -23.25 12.49
CA LEU A 75 -3.34 -23.23 11.16
C LEU A 75 -3.85 -21.85 10.78
N PHE A 76 -4.52 -21.16 11.71
CA PHE A 76 -5.03 -19.81 11.50
C PHE A 76 -3.90 -18.82 11.15
N TRP A 77 -2.82 -18.80 11.94
CA TRP A 77 -1.73 -17.86 11.70
C TRP A 77 -0.94 -18.17 10.43
N GLN A 78 -0.74 -19.45 10.11
CA GLN A 78 -0.11 -19.86 8.86
C GLN A 78 -0.95 -19.47 7.65
N TRP A 79 -2.26 -19.74 7.70
CA TRP A 79 -3.19 -19.32 6.65
C TRP A 79 -3.20 -17.79 6.48
N MET A 80 -3.21 -17.04 7.59
CA MET A 80 -3.16 -15.58 7.57
C MET A 80 -1.85 -15.07 6.94
N ASN A 81 -0.70 -15.65 7.31
CA ASN A 81 0.59 -15.27 6.75
C ASN A 81 0.64 -15.49 5.24
N GLN A 82 0.20 -16.67 4.77
CA GLN A 82 0.19 -16.98 3.34
C GLN A 82 -0.79 -16.09 2.56
N SER A 83 -1.98 -15.85 3.13
CA SER A 83 -2.97 -14.96 2.53
C SER A 83 -2.45 -13.51 2.43
N HIS A 84 -1.78 -13.01 3.47
CA HIS A 84 -1.20 -11.68 3.47
C HIS A 84 -0.13 -11.52 2.39
N ASN A 85 0.80 -12.48 2.29
CA ASN A 85 1.84 -12.48 1.26
C ASN A 85 1.24 -12.54 -0.16
N ALA A 86 0.24 -13.39 -0.38
CA ALA A 86 -0.46 -13.47 -1.67
C ALA A 86 -1.15 -12.16 -2.05
N CYS A 87 -1.86 -11.52 -1.11
CA CYS A 87 -2.54 -10.26 -1.36
C CYS A 87 -1.56 -9.09 -1.59
N VAL A 88 -0.46 -9.04 -0.84
CA VAL A 88 0.61 -8.04 -1.05
C VAL A 88 1.24 -8.22 -2.43
N ASN A 89 1.52 -9.45 -2.84
CA ASN A 89 2.01 -9.73 -4.19
C ASN A 89 0.99 -9.30 -5.25
N TYR A 90 -0.26 -9.71 -5.13
CA TYR A 90 -1.32 -9.33 -6.07
C TYR A 90 -1.50 -7.80 -6.20
N ALA A 91 -1.40 -7.07 -5.09
CA ALA A 91 -1.60 -5.64 -5.04
C ALA A 91 -0.37 -4.80 -5.47
N ASN A 92 0.82 -5.40 -5.53
CA ASN A 92 2.07 -4.71 -5.92
C ASN A 92 2.76 -5.33 -7.14
N ARG A 93 2.20 -6.40 -7.74
CA ARG A 93 2.71 -6.96 -8.99
C ARG A 93 2.62 -5.90 -10.08
N ASN A 94 3.66 -5.78 -10.91
CA ASN A 94 3.58 -4.96 -12.11
C ASN A 94 2.38 -5.43 -12.94
N ALA A 95 1.52 -4.49 -13.36
CA ALA A 95 0.36 -4.77 -14.20
C ALA A 95 0.71 -4.62 -15.69
N THR A 96 2.00 -4.64 -16.03
CA THR A 96 2.47 -4.73 -17.42
C THR A 96 2.12 -6.11 -17.97
N GLN A 97 1.00 -6.20 -18.70
CA GLN A 97 0.83 -7.19 -19.75
C GLN A 97 1.37 -6.63 -21.06
#